data_AF-A0A0X3V081-F1
#
_entry.id   AF-A0A0X3V081-F1
#
_cell.length_a   1.000
_cell.length_b   1.000
_cell.length_c   1.000
_cell.angle_alpha   90.00
_cell.angle_beta   90.00
_cell.angle_gamma   90.00
#
_symmetry.space_group_name_H-M   'P 1'
#
loop_
_entity.id
_entity.type
_entity.pdbx_description
1 polymer ?
#
loop_
_entity_poly.entity_id
_entity_poly.type
_entity_poly.pdbx_seq_one_letter_code
_entity_poly.pdbx_strand_id
1 'polypeptide(L)'
;MAQWRRFERQAAAREYWEIRQDGIRCFIKWGSDRDRVPGKASTTVLDDEERARRHAARKINDRLRKGFTEVAPPPCDQAEAAARTPVLEVLAGATRPQAPTAPVAPIAPVAACLPVVGFDEVCRRAHTPHHPRGFYEYIVLREGGLGAVRFAVRAGSHEDGVVAAFLEFLCARRDLAFDGRSHHKVPLPSPVGHFGHALFCSPALGRACAAHPAVAGRVATAFPVFDCEIGDQDSEVLVDARLHGHAALPSSDWGRSAQPVVDLRFDVHPSPYRRTLKFKVYRPADLQRLLDALPQASPESWLEVRSFRGEIMRCEPASVMPLAEVLAFLGS
;
A
#
# COMPACT_ATOMS: atom_id res chain seq x y z
N MET A 1 2.00 23.36 -6.47
CA MET A 1 1.09 22.22 -6.73
C MET A 1 1.69 21.33 -7.81
N ALA A 2 1.74 20.02 -7.57
CA ALA A 2 2.24 19.04 -8.53
C ALA A 2 1.19 18.74 -9.61
N GLN A 3 1.36 19.26 -10.82
CA GLN A 3 0.45 19.02 -11.94
C GLN A 3 0.80 17.72 -12.67
N TRP A 4 -0.22 17.03 -13.21
CA TRP A 4 0.00 15.92 -14.13
C TRP A 4 0.55 16.44 -15.46
N ARG A 5 1.64 15.85 -15.91
CA ARG A 5 2.18 16.03 -17.26
C ARG A 5 1.70 14.88 -18.12
N ARG A 6 1.07 15.18 -19.26
CA ARG A 6 0.48 14.20 -20.16
C ARG A 6 1.28 14.10 -21.45
N PHE A 7 1.49 12.88 -21.89
CA PHE A 7 2.24 12.53 -23.08
C PHE A 7 1.42 11.58 -23.92
N GLU A 8 1.40 11.78 -25.23
CA GLU A 8 0.58 10.99 -26.14
C GLU A 8 1.36 10.53 -27.35
N ARG A 9 0.90 9.43 -27.95
CA ARG A 9 1.44 8.91 -29.19
C ARG A 9 0.30 8.44 -30.08
N GLN A 10 0.30 8.88 -31.33
CA GLN A 10 -0.57 8.29 -32.35
C GLN A 10 0.06 6.99 -32.83
N ALA A 11 -0.56 5.87 -32.45
CA ALA A 11 -0.35 4.56 -33.03
C ALA A 11 -1.66 4.09 -33.69
N ALA A 12 -1.90 2.78 -33.81
CA ALA A 12 -3.20 2.27 -34.26
C ALA A 12 -4.38 2.71 -33.36
N ALA A 13 -4.08 3.09 -32.11
CA ALA A 13 -4.97 3.84 -31.22
C ALA A 13 -4.17 4.91 -30.49
N ARG A 14 -4.83 5.97 -30.02
CA ARG A 14 -4.18 7.02 -29.21
C ARG A 14 -3.78 6.42 -27.87
N GLU A 15 -2.48 6.35 -27.63
CA GLU A 15 -1.92 5.94 -26.35
C GLU A 15 -1.61 7.19 -25.52
N TYR A 16 -1.95 7.17 -24.23
CA TYR A 16 -1.59 8.21 -23.29
C TYR A 16 -0.69 7.67 -22.18
N TRP A 17 0.18 8.53 -21.68
CA TRP A 17 1.06 8.31 -20.55
C TRP A 17 1.15 9.60 -19.74
N GLU A 18 0.88 9.52 -18.44
CA GLU A 18 0.88 10.68 -17.56
C GLU A 18 1.82 10.44 -16.38
N ILE A 19 2.48 11.50 -15.93
CA ILE A 19 3.33 11.48 -14.73
C ILE A 19 3.10 12.70 -13.86
N ARG A 20 3.10 12.49 -12.55
CA ARG A 20 3.06 13.53 -11.52
C ARG A 20 4.06 13.18 -10.42
N GLN A 21 4.92 14.13 -10.07
CA GLN A 21 5.78 14.02 -8.89
C GLN A 21 5.17 14.82 -7.75
N ASP A 22 5.01 14.22 -6.58
CA ASP A 22 4.57 14.88 -5.35
C ASP A 22 5.53 14.53 -4.22
N GLY A 23 6.39 15.49 -3.84
CA GLY A 23 7.52 15.25 -2.93
C GLY A 23 8.39 14.09 -3.41
N ILE A 24 8.48 13.04 -2.58
CA ILE A 24 9.26 11.81 -2.83
C ILE A 24 8.54 10.76 -3.71
N ARG A 25 7.30 11.04 -4.12
CA ARG A 25 6.42 10.10 -4.82
C ARG A 25 6.33 10.43 -6.30
N CYS A 26 6.42 9.41 -7.14
CA CYS A 26 6.17 9.50 -8.57
C CYS A 26 4.95 8.66 -8.93
N PHE A 27 3.88 9.32 -9.34
CA PHE A 27 2.67 8.68 -9.86
C PHE A 27 2.74 8.63 -11.37
N ILE A 28 2.45 7.47 -11.95
CA ILE A 28 2.47 7.24 -13.39
C ILE A 28 1.14 6.58 -13.78
N LYS A 29 0.49 7.06 -14.84
CA LYS A 29 -0.72 6.48 -15.44
C LYS A 29 -0.52 6.25 -16.92
N TRP A 30 -1.13 5.24 -17.49
CA TRP A 30 -1.06 4.99 -18.94
C TRP A 30 -2.23 4.17 -19.44
N GLY A 31 -2.61 4.37 -20.69
CA GLY A 31 -3.70 3.63 -21.31
C GLY A 31 -3.79 3.89 -22.81
N SER A 32 -4.81 3.32 -23.43
CA SER A 32 -5.16 3.57 -24.82
C SER A 32 -6.63 3.99 -24.89
N ASP A 33 -6.97 4.86 -25.84
CA ASP A 33 -8.37 5.23 -26.09
C ASP A 33 -9.17 4.08 -26.73
N ARG A 34 -8.51 2.99 -27.12
CA ARG A 34 -9.15 1.79 -27.69
C ARG A 34 -9.83 0.95 -26.64
N ASP A 35 -9.23 0.91 -25.45
CA ASP A 35 -9.73 0.09 -24.36
C ASP A 35 -10.72 0.94 -23.56
N ARG A 36 -12.01 0.59 -23.59
CA ARG A 36 -13.03 1.12 -22.65
C ARG A 36 -12.76 0.74 -21.19
N VAL A 37 -11.51 0.35 -20.88
CA VAL A 37 -11.02 -0.11 -19.59
C VAL A 37 -10.23 1.04 -18.97
N PRO A 38 -10.39 1.33 -17.67
CA PRO A 38 -9.55 2.30 -16.99
C PRO A 38 -8.06 2.02 -17.24
N GLY A 39 -7.28 3.04 -17.56
CA GLY A 39 -5.83 2.91 -17.75
C GLY A 39 -5.14 2.32 -16.52
N LYS A 40 -3.93 1.78 -16.73
CA LYS A 40 -3.09 1.26 -15.65
C LYS A 40 -2.39 2.41 -14.92
N ALA A 41 -2.09 2.20 -13.64
CA ALA A 41 -1.35 3.16 -12.84
C ALA A 41 -0.28 2.46 -11.99
N SER A 42 0.78 3.20 -11.66
CA SER A 42 1.82 2.79 -10.73
C SER A 42 2.31 3.97 -9.92
N THR A 43 2.60 3.72 -8.64
CA THR A 43 3.25 4.69 -7.75
C THR A 43 4.63 4.15 -7.37
N THR A 44 5.64 5.01 -7.42
CA THR A 44 6.99 4.71 -6.92
C THR A 44 7.34 5.73 -5.83
N VAL A 45 7.74 5.25 -4.66
CA VAL A 45 8.23 6.07 -3.54
C VAL A 45 9.76 5.97 -3.51
N LEU A 46 10.46 7.11 -3.40
CA LEU A 46 11.91 7.19 -3.44
C LEU A 46 12.46 7.75 -2.11
N ASP A 47 13.75 7.53 -1.85
CA ASP A 47 14.40 7.95 -0.58
C ASP A 47 14.32 9.47 -0.33
N ASP A 48 14.34 10.28 -1.39
CA ASP A 48 14.38 11.74 -1.32
C ASP A 48 13.77 12.40 -2.57
N GLU A 49 13.46 13.69 -2.46
CA GLU A 49 12.80 14.45 -3.54
C GLU A 49 13.69 14.61 -4.77
N GLU A 50 15.00 14.67 -4.61
CA GLU A 50 15.93 14.81 -5.74
C GLU A 50 16.01 13.54 -6.58
N ARG A 51 15.99 12.37 -5.93
CA ARG A 51 15.87 11.07 -6.57
C ARG A 51 14.51 10.93 -7.24
N ALA A 52 13.43 11.36 -6.60
CA ALA A 52 12.11 11.38 -7.22
C ALA A 52 12.11 12.26 -8.49
N ARG A 53 12.70 13.45 -8.41
CA ARG A 53 12.87 14.38 -9.54
C ARG A 53 13.68 13.77 -10.69
N ARG A 54 14.85 13.20 -10.38
CA ARG A 54 15.69 12.49 -11.36
C ARG A 54 14.98 11.28 -11.95
N HIS A 55 14.22 10.54 -11.15
CA HIS A 55 13.43 9.41 -11.61
C HIS A 55 12.36 9.87 -12.61
N ALA A 56 11.59 10.91 -12.26
CA ALA A 56 10.55 11.47 -13.12
C ALA A 56 11.14 11.98 -14.44
N ALA A 57 12.23 12.78 -14.38
CA ALA A 57 12.91 13.29 -15.56
C ALA A 57 13.41 12.15 -16.47
N ARG A 58 14.01 11.10 -15.90
CA ARG A 58 14.42 9.92 -16.66
C ARG A 58 13.23 9.24 -17.35
N LYS A 59 12.13 9.02 -16.64
CA LYS A 59 10.91 8.40 -17.21
C LYS A 59 10.32 9.24 -18.34
N ILE A 60 10.32 10.57 -18.20
CA ILE A 60 9.88 11.49 -19.24
C ILE A 60 10.78 11.37 -20.47
N ASN A 61 12.11 11.43 -20.29
CA ASN A 61 13.06 11.29 -21.38
C ASN A 61 12.93 9.94 -22.09
N ASP A 62 12.73 8.85 -21.34
CA ASP A 62 12.48 7.53 -21.91
C ASP A 62 11.20 7.48 -22.75
N ARG A 63 10.17 8.27 -22.41
CA ARG A 63 8.91 8.36 -23.18
C ARG A 63 9.06 9.22 -24.42
N LEU A 64 9.73 10.36 -24.32
CA LEU A 64 10.06 11.21 -25.47
C LEU A 64 10.86 10.41 -26.52
N ARG A 65 11.86 9.63 -26.09
CA ARG A 65 12.63 8.73 -26.97
C ARG A 65 11.79 7.66 -27.66
N LYS A 66 10.62 7.31 -27.12
CA LYS A 66 9.68 6.32 -27.68
C LYS A 66 8.61 6.94 -28.59
N GLY A 67 8.79 8.22 -28.96
CA GLY A 67 7.91 8.93 -29.87
C GLY A 67 6.63 9.46 -29.22
N PHE A 68 6.61 9.61 -27.90
CA PHE A 68 5.53 10.33 -27.23
C PHE A 68 5.79 11.84 -27.27
N THR A 69 4.75 12.64 -27.46
CA THR A 69 4.78 14.10 -27.41
C THR A 69 4.04 14.61 -26.18
N GLU A 70 4.58 15.62 -25.51
CA GLU A 70 3.90 16.27 -24.39
C GLU A 70 2.71 17.08 -24.90
N VAL A 71 1.55 16.90 -24.28
CA VAL A 71 0.31 17.60 -24.60
C VAL A 71 -0.20 18.30 -23.35
N ALA A 72 -0.90 19.42 -23.54
CA ALA A 72 -1.61 20.05 -22.44
C ALA A 72 -2.60 19.02 -21.85
N PRO A 73 -2.65 18.85 -20.52
CA PRO A 73 -3.66 18.01 -19.91
C PRO A 73 -5.05 18.54 -20.28
N PRO A 74 -6.05 17.67 -20.51
CA PRO A 74 -7.41 18.11 -20.81
C PRO A 74 -7.95 19.00 -19.67
N PRO A 75 -8.85 19.96 -19.98
CA PRO A 75 -9.40 20.88 -18.99
C PRO A 75 -10.05 20.15 -17.80
N CYS A 76 -9.87 20.73 -16.62
CA CYS A 76 -10.01 20.15 -15.28
C CYS A 76 -11.46 19.90 -14.82
N ASP A 77 -12.47 20.13 -15.65
CA ASP A 77 -13.88 20.20 -15.22
C ASP A 77 -14.40 18.87 -14.62
N GLN A 78 -13.92 17.73 -15.12
CA GLN A 78 -14.32 16.41 -14.58
C GLN A 78 -13.63 16.06 -13.26
N ALA A 79 -12.42 16.57 -13.00
CA ALA A 79 -11.67 16.28 -11.78
C ALA A 79 -12.22 17.08 -10.59
N GLU A 80 -12.63 18.33 -10.81
CA GLU A 80 -13.27 19.17 -9.79
C GLU A 80 -14.69 18.70 -9.46
N ALA A 81 -15.49 18.30 -10.47
CA ALA A 81 -16.80 17.72 -10.23
C ALA A 81 -16.70 16.41 -9.42
N ALA A 82 -15.75 15.53 -9.77
CA ALA A 82 -15.50 14.30 -9.05
C ALA A 82 -14.95 14.51 -7.63
N ALA A 83 -14.29 15.64 -7.34
CA ALA A 83 -13.79 15.96 -6.01
C ALA A 83 -14.92 16.29 -5.01
N ARG A 84 -16.07 16.79 -5.51
CA ARG A 84 -17.25 17.11 -4.69
C ARG A 84 -18.23 15.95 -4.56
N THR A 85 -18.08 14.89 -5.35
CA THR A 85 -18.91 13.69 -5.23
C THR A 85 -18.51 12.86 -3.99
N PRO A 86 -19.47 12.45 -3.15
CA PRO A 86 -19.23 11.55 -2.04
C PRO A 86 -18.52 10.25 -2.48
N VAL A 87 -17.61 9.76 -1.65
CA VAL A 87 -16.79 8.57 -1.92
C VAL A 87 -17.66 7.36 -2.27
N LEU A 88 -18.72 7.11 -1.50
CA LEU A 88 -19.59 5.95 -1.73
C LEU A 88 -20.32 6.01 -3.08
N GLU A 89 -20.71 7.19 -3.53
CA GLU A 89 -21.35 7.36 -4.84
C GLU A 89 -20.38 7.04 -5.97
N VAL A 90 -19.12 7.46 -5.85
CA VAL A 90 -18.07 7.11 -6.84
C VAL A 90 -17.80 5.61 -6.85
N LEU A 91 -17.72 4.98 -5.67
CA LEU A 91 -17.50 3.53 -5.55
C LEU A 91 -18.68 2.72 -6.11
N ALA A 92 -19.92 3.19 -5.90
CA ALA A 92 -21.13 2.59 -6.47
C ALA A 92 -21.25 2.85 -7.99
N GLY A 93 -20.92 4.05 -8.45
CA GLY A 93 -21.02 4.45 -9.86
C GLY A 93 -20.01 3.74 -10.77
N ALA A 94 -18.81 3.44 -10.27
CA ALA A 94 -17.78 2.68 -11.00
C ALA A 94 -18.18 1.22 -11.30
N THR A 95 -19.30 0.75 -10.76
CA THR A 95 -19.81 -0.63 -10.98
C THR A 95 -21.06 -0.70 -11.85
N ARG A 96 -21.56 0.42 -12.39
CA ARG A 96 -22.56 0.39 -13.48
C ARG A 96 -21.86 0.23 -14.83
N PRO A 97 -22.14 -0.82 -15.62
CA PRO A 97 -21.89 -0.77 -17.05
C PRO A 97 -22.67 0.42 -17.61
N GLN A 98 -22.01 1.38 -18.25
CA GLN A 98 -22.72 2.33 -19.10
C GLN A 98 -23.41 1.50 -20.21
N ALA A 99 -24.75 1.48 -20.16
CA ALA A 99 -25.74 0.96 -21.10
C ALA A 99 -25.30 -0.18 -22.07
N PRO A 100 -25.92 -1.37 -22.02
CA PRO A 100 -25.67 -2.42 -22.99
C PRO A 100 -26.47 -2.19 -24.28
N THR A 101 -25.80 -2.20 -25.44
CA THR A 101 -26.42 -2.54 -26.74
C THR A 101 -26.29 -4.04 -27.09
N ALA A 102 -26.20 -4.92 -26.09
CA ALA A 102 -26.33 -6.36 -26.30
C ALA A 102 -26.70 -7.09 -25.00
N PRO A 103 -27.50 -8.18 -25.05
CA PRO A 103 -27.87 -8.94 -23.86
C PRO A 103 -26.67 -9.73 -23.36
N VAL A 104 -26.03 -9.26 -22.29
CA VAL A 104 -25.00 -9.98 -21.55
C VAL A 104 -25.68 -10.69 -20.37
N ALA A 105 -25.29 -11.95 -20.15
CA ALA A 105 -25.73 -12.82 -19.06
C ALA A 105 -25.79 -12.10 -17.69
N PRO A 106 -26.66 -12.53 -16.76
CA PRO A 106 -26.86 -11.85 -15.49
C PRO A 106 -25.55 -11.79 -14.70
N ILE A 107 -24.97 -10.59 -14.66
CA ILE A 107 -23.85 -10.25 -13.78
C ILE A 107 -24.39 -10.31 -12.36
N ALA A 108 -23.71 -11.06 -11.49
CA ALA A 108 -24.06 -11.16 -10.07
C ALA A 108 -24.28 -9.77 -9.45
N PRO A 109 -25.29 -9.58 -8.58
CA PRO A 109 -25.59 -8.27 -8.00
C PRO A 109 -24.36 -7.70 -7.30
N VAL A 110 -24.02 -6.47 -7.67
CA VAL A 110 -22.95 -5.69 -7.05
C VAL A 110 -23.22 -5.65 -5.55
N ALA A 111 -22.28 -6.10 -4.73
CA ALA A 111 -22.41 -6.04 -3.28
C ALA A 111 -22.65 -4.59 -2.85
N ALA A 112 -23.85 -4.29 -2.37
CA ALA A 112 -24.24 -2.98 -1.87
C ALA A 112 -23.41 -2.66 -0.61
N CYS A 113 -22.99 -1.40 -0.48
CA CYS A 113 -22.47 -0.89 0.78
C CYS A 113 -23.64 -0.79 1.76
N LEU A 114 -23.58 -1.52 2.87
CA LEU A 114 -24.60 -1.55 3.91
C LEU A 114 -24.11 -0.78 5.13
N PRO A 115 -24.97 0.02 5.80
CA PRO A 115 -24.59 0.67 7.06
C PRO A 115 -24.24 -0.37 8.12
N VAL A 116 -23.28 -0.03 9.00
CA VAL A 116 -22.91 -0.87 10.14
C VAL A 116 -23.70 -0.41 11.36
N VAL A 117 -24.49 -1.30 11.94
CA VAL A 117 -25.31 -0.99 13.12
C VAL A 117 -24.41 -0.56 14.29
N GLY A 118 -24.79 0.53 14.96
CA GLY A 118 -24.05 1.08 16.10
C GLY A 118 -22.91 2.04 15.71
N PHE A 119 -22.67 2.26 14.41
CA PHE A 119 -21.63 3.15 13.93
C PHE A 119 -22.16 4.15 12.91
N ASP A 120 -22.10 5.42 13.27
CA ASP A 120 -22.43 6.52 12.35
C ASP A 120 -21.38 6.63 11.25
N GLU A 121 -21.82 6.92 10.03
CA GLU A 121 -20.94 7.15 8.89
C GLU A 121 -20.02 5.95 8.54
N VAL A 122 -20.40 4.73 8.93
CA VAL A 122 -19.67 3.50 8.60
C VAL A 122 -20.50 2.61 7.69
N CYS A 123 -19.89 2.15 6.60
CA CYS A 123 -20.47 1.17 5.70
C CYS A 123 -19.57 -0.06 5.56
N ARG A 124 -20.20 -1.20 5.30
CA ARG A 124 -19.56 -2.47 5.00
C ARG A 124 -19.98 -2.98 3.64
N ARG A 125 -19.03 -3.56 2.90
CA ARG A 125 -19.25 -4.27 1.65
C ARG A 125 -18.67 -5.68 1.73
N ALA A 126 -19.44 -6.69 1.33
CA ALA A 126 -18.97 -8.07 1.29
C ALA A 126 -18.47 -8.43 -0.12
N HIS A 127 -17.26 -8.95 -0.22
CA HIS A 127 -16.68 -9.45 -1.46
C HIS A 127 -16.60 -10.96 -1.38
N THR A 128 -17.54 -11.64 -2.05
CA THR A 128 -17.63 -13.12 -2.12
C THR A 128 -17.36 -13.81 -0.76
N PRO A 129 -18.09 -13.47 0.31
CA PRO A 129 -17.72 -13.84 1.69
C PRO A 129 -17.65 -15.35 1.93
N HIS A 130 -18.34 -16.16 1.13
CA HIS A 130 -18.30 -17.62 1.21
C HIS A 130 -17.14 -18.26 0.44
N HIS A 131 -16.35 -17.48 -0.29
CA HIS A 131 -15.17 -17.95 -1.00
C HIS A 131 -13.95 -17.95 -0.06
N PRO A 132 -12.97 -18.87 -0.19
CA PRO A 132 -11.77 -18.89 0.65
C PRO A 132 -10.93 -17.59 0.64
N ARG A 133 -11.09 -16.79 -0.42
CA ARG A 133 -10.47 -15.46 -0.58
C ARG A 133 -11.46 -14.30 -0.40
N GLY A 134 -12.64 -14.59 0.13
CA GLY A 134 -13.66 -13.60 0.43
C GLY A 134 -13.22 -12.66 1.55
N PHE A 135 -13.72 -11.44 1.53
CA PHE A 135 -13.42 -10.44 2.54
C PHE A 135 -14.57 -9.47 2.74
N TYR A 136 -14.63 -8.87 3.92
CA TYR A 136 -15.44 -7.71 4.20
C TYR A 136 -14.56 -6.46 4.11
N GLU A 137 -15.05 -5.46 3.40
CA GLU A 137 -14.47 -4.14 3.31
C GLU A 137 -15.29 -3.19 4.16
N TYR A 138 -14.63 -2.44 5.03
CA TYR A 138 -15.23 -1.43 5.89
C TYR A 138 -14.74 -0.06 5.47
N ILE A 139 -15.68 0.89 5.39
CA ILE A 139 -15.46 2.25 4.92
C ILE A 139 -16.00 3.18 6.00
N VAL A 140 -15.10 3.87 6.69
CA VAL A 140 -15.41 4.91 7.68
C VAL A 140 -15.34 6.25 6.98
N LEU A 141 -16.49 6.90 6.78
CA LEU A 141 -16.55 8.17 6.07
C LEU A 141 -16.05 9.32 6.96
N ARG A 142 -15.64 10.42 6.34
CA ARG A 142 -15.37 11.72 6.98
C ARG A 142 -15.92 12.84 6.12
N GLU A 143 -16.12 14.01 6.73
CA GLU A 143 -16.54 15.24 6.04
C GLU A 143 -17.78 15.02 5.16
N GLY A 144 -18.83 14.39 5.71
CA GLY A 144 -20.06 14.10 4.96
C GLY A 144 -19.86 13.14 3.78
N GLY A 145 -18.85 12.28 3.84
CA GLY A 145 -18.54 11.32 2.78
C GLY A 145 -17.57 11.83 1.72
N LEU A 146 -16.99 13.02 1.88
CA LEU A 146 -15.98 13.53 0.94
C LEU A 146 -14.62 12.84 1.10
N GLY A 147 -14.33 12.24 2.25
CA GLY A 147 -13.19 11.35 2.43
C GLY A 147 -13.60 10.05 3.12
N ALA A 148 -12.67 9.09 3.16
CA ALA A 148 -12.89 7.86 3.92
C ALA A 148 -11.58 7.21 4.39
N VAL A 149 -11.63 6.49 5.50
CA VAL A 149 -10.63 5.50 5.89
C VAL A 149 -11.21 4.11 5.62
N ARG A 150 -10.44 3.28 4.90
CA ARG A 150 -10.86 1.93 4.53
C ARG A 150 -9.99 0.88 5.22
N PHE A 151 -10.60 -0.24 5.60
CA PHE A 151 -9.87 -1.45 5.94
C PHE A 151 -10.61 -2.68 5.41
N ALA A 152 -9.92 -3.82 5.35
CA ALA A 152 -10.51 -5.08 4.92
C ALA A 152 -10.17 -6.18 5.91
N VAL A 153 -11.10 -7.13 6.05
CA VAL A 153 -10.98 -8.31 6.90
C VAL A 153 -11.36 -9.53 6.08
N ARG A 154 -10.48 -10.53 6.00
CA ARG A 154 -10.76 -11.79 5.32
C ARG A 154 -11.93 -12.45 6.02
N ALA A 155 -12.88 -12.97 5.24
CA ALA A 155 -14.10 -13.55 5.80
C ALA A 155 -13.81 -14.71 6.78
N GLY A 156 -12.74 -15.49 6.54
CA GLY A 156 -12.32 -16.59 7.41
C GLY A 156 -11.64 -16.17 8.71
N SER A 157 -11.26 -14.91 8.89
CA SER A 157 -10.72 -14.36 10.14
C SER A 157 -11.53 -13.16 10.64
N HIS A 158 -12.80 -13.09 10.24
CA HIS A 158 -13.71 -12.02 10.62
C HIS A 158 -14.41 -12.36 11.93
N GLU A 159 -14.33 -11.45 12.89
CA GLU A 159 -14.99 -11.56 14.19
C GLU A 159 -15.69 -10.23 14.52
N ASP A 160 -17.00 -10.26 14.71
CA ASP A 160 -17.82 -9.05 14.86
C ASP A 160 -17.34 -8.15 16.01
N GLY A 161 -17.05 -8.74 17.19
CA GLY A 161 -16.58 -7.99 18.36
C GLY A 161 -15.22 -7.33 18.14
N VAL A 162 -14.30 -8.03 17.48
CA VAL A 162 -12.95 -7.51 17.17
C VAL A 162 -13.04 -6.38 16.16
N VAL A 163 -13.89 -6.53 15.13
CA VAL A 163 -14.10 -5.48 14.13
C VAL A 163 -14.80 -4.25 14.74
N ALA A 164 -15.79 -4.46 15.61
CA ALA A 164 -16.45 -3.36 16.33
C ALA A 164 -15.44 -2.56 17.18
N ALA A 165 -14.60 -3.23 17.96
CA ALA A 165 -13.56 -2.58 18.75
C ALA A 165 -12.57 -1.77 17.88
N PHE A 166 -12.20 -2.29 16.71
CA PHE A 166 -11.36 -1.54 15.78
C PHE A 166 -12.09 -0.34 15.17
N LEU A 167 -13.37 -0.49 14.82
CA LEU A 167 -14.20 0.59 14.29
C LEU A 167 -14.34 1.73 15.30
N GLU A 168 -14.58 1.43 16.58
CA GLU A 168 -14.63 2.44 17.65
C GLU A 168 -13.33 3.24 17.70
N PHE A 169 -12.19 2.54 17.68
CA PHE A 169 -10.88 3.18 17.67
C PHE A 169 -10.65 4.05 16.43
N LEU A 170 -11.01 3.56 15.24
CA LEU A 170 -10.85 4.26 13.97
C LEU A 170 -11.76 5.48 13.86
N CYS A 171 -13.03 5.39 14.24
CA CYS A 171 -13.98 6.49 14.13
C CYS A 171 -13.49 7.72 14.91
N ALA A 172 -12.92 7.51 16.09
CA ALA A 172 -12.34 8.57 16.91
C ALA A 172 -11.04 9.18 16.35
N ARG A 173 -10.40 8.56 15.35
CA ARG A 173 -9.04 8.89 14.87
C ARG A 173 -8.89 8.97 13.36
N ARG A 174 -9.99 8.93 12.61
CA ARG A 174 -10.00 8.86 11.14
C ARG A 174 -9.23 9.98 10.45
N ASP A 175 -9.08 11.14 11.09
CA ASP A 175 -8.34 12.28 10.55
C ASP A 175 -6.81 12.12 10.60
N LEU A 176 -6.26 11.20 11.39
CA LEU A 176 -4.82 10.95 11.42
C LEU A 176 -4.25 10.59 10.05
N ALA A 177 -5.03 9.90 9.20
CA ALA A 177 -4.58 9.55 7.86
C ALA A 177 -4.53 10.73 6.88
N PHE A 178 -4.99 11.92 7.29
CA PHE A 178 -5.13 13.10 6.43
C PHE A 178 -4.39 14.33 6.98
N ASP A 179 -3.60 14.20 8.04
CA ASP A 179 -2.88 15.31 8.68
C ASP A 179 -1.61 15.76 7.93
N GLY A 180 -1.39 15.22 6.73
CA GLY A 180 -0.23 15.51 5.88
C GLY A 180 0.95 14.55 6.08
N ARG A 181 0.96 13.71 7.12
CA ARG A 181 1.96 12.64 7.27
C ARG A 181 1.66 11.46 6.37
N SER A 182 2.69 10.68 6.05
CA SER A 182 2.52 9.50 5.20
C SER A 182 1.80 8.36 5.92
N HIS A 183 2.08 8.18 7.21
CA HIS A 183 1.48 7.17 8.07
C HIS A 183 1.58 7.54 9.55
N HIS A 184 0.80 6.84 10.38
CA HIS A 184 0.89 6.82 11.84
C HIS A 184 0.78 5.39 12.35
N LYS A 185 1.69 4.97 13.23
CA LYS A 185 1.53 3.78 14.06
C LYS A 185 1.07 4.23 15.44
N VAL A 186 -0.08 3.76 15.89
CA VAL A 186 -0.72 4.22 17.13
C VAL A 186 -1.02 3.02 18.02
N PRO A 187 -0.64 3.04 19.31
CA PRO A 187 -1.02 1.99 20.24
C PRO A 187 -2.54 1.94 20.41
N LEU A 188 -3.08 0.73 20.44
CA LEU A 188 -4.48 0.50 20.76
C LEU A 188 -4.65 0.58 22.29
N PRO A 189 -5.75 1.19 22.79
CA PRO A 189 -6.00 1.30 24.23
C PRO A 189 -6.19 -0.09 24.89
N SER A 190 -6.67 -1.05 24.11
CA SER A 190 -6.74 -2.47 24.43
C SER A 190 -6.48 -3.26 23.15
N PRO A 191 -5.91 -4.48 23.22
CA PRO A 191 -5.71 -5.29 22.03
C PRO A 191 -7.01 -5.52 21.25
N VAL A 192 -6.91 -5.40 19.92
CA VAL A 192 -7.98 -5.78 18.99
C VAL A 192 -7.61 -7.14 18.45
N GLY A 193 -8.25 -8.20 18.95
CA GLY A 193 -7.78 -9.57 18.75
C GLY A 193 -6.39 -9.74 19.34
N HIS A 194 -5.40 -10.04 18.50
CA HIS A 194 -3.99 -10.16 18.91
C HIS A 194 -3.16 -8.90 18.65
N PHE A 195 -3.74 -7.88 18.02
CA PHE A 195 -3.01 -6.68 17.61
C PHE A 195 -2.97 -5.65 18.73
N GLY A 196 -1.78 -5.10 18.99
CA GLY A 196 -1.57 -4.03 19.97
C GLY A 196 -1.55 -2.62 19.36
N HIS A 197 -1.51 -2.50 18.03
CA HIS A 197 -1.36 -1.23 17.33
C HIS A 197 -2.28 -1.12 16.13
N ALA A 198 -2.49 0.11 15.66
CA ALA A 198 -3.13 0.43 14.39
C ALA A 198 -2.16 1.21 13.51
N LEU A 199 -2.11 0.87 12.22
CA LEU A 199 -1.40 1.66 11.22
C LEU A 199 -2.42 2.45 10.40
N PHE A 200 -2.32 3.77 10.43
CA PHE A 200 -3.01 4.68 9.52
C PHE A 200 -2.08 5.03 8.38
N CYS A 201 -2.54 4.90 7.14
CA CYS A 201 -1.80 5.23 5.94
C CYS A 201 -2.55 6.30 5.16
N SER A 202 -1.85 7.38 4.82
CA SER A 202 -2.40 8.41 3.94
C SER A 202 -2.88 7.84 2.60
N PRO A 203 -3.78 8.53 1.88
CA PRO A 203 -4.27 8.06 0.57
C PRO A 203 -3.15 7.73 -0.42
N ALA A 204 -2.04 8.48 -0.36
CA ALA A 204 -0.87 8.26 -1.20
C ALA A 204 -0.14 6.94 -0.91
N LEU A 205 -0.07 6.57 0.38
CA LEU A 205 0.61 5.35 0.82
C LEU A 205 -0.33 4.14 0.78
N GLY A 206 -1.56 4.27 1.30
CA GLY A 206 -2.46 3.14 1.53
C GLY A 206 -3.04 2.48 0.26
N ARG A 207 -2.99 3.18 -0.88
CA ARG A 207 -3.41 2.69 -2.22
C ARG A 207 -4.82 2.06 -2.28
N ALA A 208 -5.68 2.29 -1.28
CA ALA A 208 -6.98 1.64 -1.11
C ALA A 208 -7.89 1.75 -2.34
N CYS A 209 -7.81 2.87 -3.05
CA CYS A 209 -8.64 3.15 -4.22
C CYS A 209 -7.81 3.37 -5.49
N ALA A 210 -6.71 2.64 -5.67
CA ALA A 210 -5.93 2.71 -6.91
C ALA A 210 -6.78 2.43 -8.18
N ALA A 211 -7.82 1.59 -8.06
CA ALA A 211 -8.78 1.30 -9.13
C ALA A 211 -9.83 2.41 -9.35
N HIS A 212 -9.94 3.39 -8.45
CA HIS A 212 -10.90 4.48 -8.51
C HIS A 212 -10.18 5.85 -8.43
N PRO A 213 -9.53 6.30 -9.52
CA PRO A 213 -8.69 7.50 -9.52
C PRO A 213 -9.39 8.78 -9.03
N ALA A 214 -10.72 8.88 -9.22
CA ALA A 214 -11.54 10.02 -8.79
C ALA A 214 -11.60 10.21 -7.26
N VAL A 215 -11.40 9.13 -6.49
CA VAL A 215 -11.40 9.15 -5.01
C VAL A 215 -10.07 8.74 -4.42
N ALA A 216 -9.07 8.37 -5.23
CA ALA A 216 -7.80 7.83 -4.76
C ALA A 216 -7.04 8.78 -3.81
N GLY A 217 -7.19 10.10 -3.97
CA GLY A 217 -6.61 11.09 -3.06
C GLY A 217 -7.42 11.37 -1.79
N ARG A 218 -8.60 10.78 -1.65
CA ARG A 218 -9.58 11.02 -0.57
C ARG A 218 -9.84 9.79 0.28
N VAL A 219 -9.33 8.63 -0.13
CA VAL A 219 -9.50 7.35 0.57
C VAL A 219 -8.16 6.88 1.11
N ALA A 220 -8.05 6.92 2.42
CA ALA A 220 -6.94 6.39 3.20
C ALA A 220 -7.15 4.92 3.55
N THR A 221 -6.12 4.29 4.08
CA THR A 221 -6.18 2.92 4.60
C THR A 221 -5.83 2.91 6.08
N ALA A 222 -6.51 2.09 6.88
CA ALA A 222 -6.02 1.73 8.21
C ALA A 222 -6.17 0.22 8.43
N PHE A 223 -5.37 -0.37 9.32
CA PHE A 223 -5.55 -1.77 9.75
C PHE A 223 -4.75 -2.04 11.03
N PRO A 224 -5.14 -3.06 11.81
CA PRO A 224 -4.41 -3.42 13.00
C PRO A 224 -3.07 -4.11 12.64
N VAL A 225 -2.05 -3.87 13.45
CA VAL A 225 -0.69 -4.40 13.29
C VAL A 225 -0.11 -4.80 14.65
N PHE A 226 0.86 -5.71 14.64
CA PHE A 226 1.68 -5.98 15.82
C PHE A 226 2.75 -4.89 15.98
N ASP A 227 3.25 -4.70 17.20
CA ASP A 227 4.26 -3.68 17.50
C ASP A 227 5.51 -3.85 16.63
N CYS A 228 5.94 -5.10 16.46
CA CYS A 228 7.17 -5.46 15.76
C CYS A 228 7.08 -5.43 14.22
N GLU A 229 6.00 -4.91 13.63
CA GLU A 229 5.77 -4.97 12.17
C GLU A 229 6.12 -3.69 11.43
N ILE A 230 5.98 -2.56 12.12
CA ILE A 230 6.29 -1.23 11.62
C ILE A 230 7.13 -0.54 12.69
N GLY A 231 8.29 -0.02 12.29
CA GLY A 231 9.16 0.73 13.20
C GLY A 231 8.60 2.13 13.44
N ASP A 232 8.78 2.64 14.66
CA ASP A 232 8.16 3.91 15.08
C ASP A 232 8.69 5.13 14.29
N GLN A 233 9.90 5.00 13.75
CA GLN A 233 10.60 6.03 12.98
C GLN A 233 10.86 5.58 11.54
N ASP A 234 10.09 4.63 11.04
CA ASP A 234 10.27 4.17 9.67
C ASP A 234 9.95 5.28 8.67
N SER A 235 10.79 5.37 7.65
CA SER A 235 10.50 6.22 6.51
C SER A 235 9.34 5.65 5.71
N GLU A 236 8.67 6.51 4.95
CA GLU A 236 7.59 6.08 4.06
C GLU A 236 8.03 4.98 3.08
N VAL A 237 9.29 4.99 2.63
CA VAL A 237 9.83 3.97 1.72
C VAL A 237 9.84 2.60 2.38
N LEU A 238 10.21 2.51 3.66
CA LEU A 238 10.20 1.25 4.41
C LEU A 238 8.77 0.75 4.63
N VAL A 239 7.86 1.65 5.00
CA VAL A 239 6.45 1.29 5.17
C VAL A 239 5.83 0.83 3.85
N ASP A 240 6.03 1.55 2.74
CA ASP A 240 5.53 1.14 1.42
C ASP A 240 6.04 -0.25 1.03
N ALA A 241 7.32 -0.54 1.29
CA ALA A 241 7.90 -1.87 1.03
C ALA A 241 7.25 -2.98 1.88
N ARG A 242 6.84 -2.69 3.11
CA ARG A 242 6.13 -3.64 3.99
C ARG A 242 4.65 -3.79 3.68
N LEU A 243 4.05 -2.85 2.96
CA LEU A 243 2.64 -2.93 2.57
C LEU A 243 2.46 -3.48 1.16
N HIS A 244 3.39 -3.18 0.26
CA HIS A 244 3.22 -3.43 -1.18
C HIS A 244 4.41 -4.16 -1.82
N GLY A 245 5.49 -4.38 -1.07
CA GLY A 245 6.69 -5.04 -1.56
C GLY A 245 6.57 -6.57 -1.59
N HIS A 246 7.71 -7.23 -1.82
CA HIS A 246 7.75 -8.69 -1.90
C HIS A 246 7.47 -9.37 -0.55
N ALA A 247 7.73 -8.71 0.57
CA ALA A 247 7.48 -9.19 1.92
C ALA A 247 6.31 -8.42 2.56
N ALA A 248 5.24 -8.23 1.81
CA ALA A 248 4.09 -7.45 2.27
C ALA A 248 3.34 -8.13 3.42
N LEU A 249 2.95 -7.35 4.42
CA LEU A 249 2.09 -7.76 5.53
C LEU A 249 0.71 -8.19 4.98
N PRO A 250 0.15 -9.32 5.43
CA PRO A 250 -1.20 -9.71 5.07
C PRO A 250 -2.22 -8.95 5.95
N SER A 251 -2.38 -7.65 5.68
CA SER A 251 -3.20 -6.74 6.49
C SER A 251 -4.68 -7.07 6.58
N SER A 252 -5.20 -7.90 5.67
CA SER A 252 -6.59 -8.36 5.70
C SER A 252 -6.80 -9.63 6.51
N ASP A 253 -5.75 -10.34 6.93
CA ASP A 253 -5.91 -11.58 7.70
C ASP A 253 -5.73 -11.31 9.20
N TRP A 254 -6.83 -11.24 9.95
CA TRP A 254 -6.82 -10.80 11.34
C TRP A 254 -6.46 -11.91 12.33
N GLY A 255 -6.47 -13.17 11.89
CA GLY A 255 -6.04 -14.33 12.68
C GLY A 255 -4.56 -14.68 12.51
N ARG A 256 -3.76 -13.78 11.94
CA ARG A 256 -2.34 -14.01 11.65
C ARG A 256 -1.46 -13.82 12.90
N SER A 257 -0.33 -14.52 12.93
CA SER A 257 0.75 -14.26 13.88
C SER A 257 1.54 -13.01 13.53
N ALA A 258 2.26 -12.49 14.52
CA ALA A 258 3.19 -11.38 14.35
C ALA A 258 4.26 -11.68 13.29
N GLN A 259 4.59 -10.68 12.47
CA GLN A 259 5.63 -10.75 11.45
C GLN A 259 6.72 -9.72 11.75
N PRO A 260 7.74 -10.06 12.57
CA PRO A 260 8.80 -9.13 12.91
C PRO A 260 9.43 -8.52 11.67
N VAL A 261 9.80 -7.25 11.76
CA VAL A 261 10.59 -6.54 10.74
C VAL A 261 11.82 -7.35 10.37
N VAL A 262 12.08 -7.51 9.07
CA VAL A 262 13.33 -8.10 8.57
C VAL A 262 14.03 -7.09 7.67
N ASP A 263 14.65 -6.08 8.30
CA ASP A 263 15.46 -5.07 7.61
C ASP A 263 16.91 -5.55 7.53
N LEU A 264 17.42 -5.83 6.33
CA LEU A 264 18.76 -6.36 6.11
C LEU A 264 19.64 -5.41 5.30
N ARG A 265 20.91 -5.35 5.66
CA ARG A 265 22.02 -4.96 4.76
C ARG A 265 23.15 -5.95 4.94
N PHE A 266 23.87 -6.28 3.87
CA PHE A 266 24.84 -7.37 3.90
C PHE A 266 25.83 -7.31 2.76
N ASP A 267 26.94 -8.01 2.97
CA ASP A 267 27.98 -8.29 2.00
C ASP A 267 28.42 -9.74 2.26
N VAL A 268 27.76 -10.71 1.62
CA VAL A 268 28.03 -12.14 1.85
C VAL A 268 28.56 -12.73 0.57
N HIS A 269 29.77 -13.29 0.60
CA HIS A 269 30.44 -13.83 -0.57
C HIS A 269 31.11 -15.19 -0.28
N PRO A 270 30.84 -16.24 -1.07
CA PRO A 270 29.90 -16.29 -2.19
C PRO A 270 28.44 -16.30 -1.72
N SER A 271 27.55 -15.63 -2.47
CA SER A 271 26.10 -15.64 -2.23
C SER A 271 25.35 -15.38 -3.54
N PRO A 272 24.14 -15.95 -3.75
CA PRO A 272 23.29 -15.59 -4.88
C PRO A 272 22.74 -14.16 -4.75
N TYR A 273 22.83 -13.54 -3.57
CA TYR A 273 22.36 -12.19 -3.35
C TYR A 273 23.44 -11.15 -3.69
N ARG A 274 23.01 -10.05 -4.31
CA ARG A 274 23.89 -8.89 -4.49
C ARG A 274 24.11 -8.18 -3.16
N ARG A 275 25.36 -7.79 -2.90
CA ARG A 275 25.74 -6.87 -1.82
C ARG A 275 24.76 -5.71 -1.71
N THR A 276 24.34 -5.42 -0.49
CA THR A 276 23.37 -4.39 -0.17
C THR A 276 23.86 -3.56 1.00
N LEU A 277 24.24 -2.30 0.76
CA LEU A 277 24.80 -1.39 1.78
C LEU A 277 23.76 -0.57 2.55
N LYS A 278 22.52 -0.55 2.08
CA LYS A 278 21.39 0.14 2.72
C LYS A 278 20.41 -0.89 3.24
N PHE A 279 19.81 -0.65 4.40
CA PHE A 279 18.73 -1.50 4.89
C PHE A 279 17.58 -1.57 3.87
N LYS A 280 17.12 -2.79 3.60
CA LYS A 280 15.94 -3.07 2.79
C LYS A 280 15.12 -4.15 3.50
N VAL A 281 13.84 -4.17 3.21
CA VAL A 281 12.90 -5.17 3.74
C VAL A 281 13.05 -6.47 2.95
N TYR A 282 13.21 -7.59 3.67
CA TYR A 282 13.31 -8.94 3.12
C TYR A 282 12.28 -9.88 3.76
N ARG A 283 12.14 -11.10 3.22
CA ARG A 283 11.34 -12.15 3.86
C ARG A 283 12.18 -12.88 4.91
N PRO A 284 11.58 -13.48 5.95
CA PRO A 284 12.29 -14.36 6.88
C PRO A 284 13.08 -15.49 6.18
N ALA A 285 12.55 -16.02 5.06
CA ALA A 285 13.23 -17.03 4.26
C ALA A 285 14.52 -16.52 3.59
N ASP A 286 14.60 -15.23 3.22
CA ASP A 286 15.82 -14.63 2.69
C ASP A 286 16.87 -14.45 3.78
N LEU A 287 16.44 -14.06 4.99
CA LEU A 287 17.31 -14.01 6.18
C LEU A 287 17.90 -15.39 6.49
N GLN A 288 17.07 -16.44 6.55
CA GLN A 288 17.55 -17.81 6.78
C GLN A 288 18.62 -18.22 5.77
N ARG A 289 18.39 -17.98 4.47
CA ARG A 289 19.38 -18.31 3.43
C ARG A 289 20.70 -17.57 3.60
N LEU A 290 20.66 -16.31 4.04
CA LEU A 290 21.87 -15.54 4.30
C LEU A 290 22.61 -16.04 5.54
N LEU A 291 21.88 -16.37 6.62
CA LEU A 291 22.46 -16.98 7.82
C LEU A 291 23.06 -18.36 7.54
N ASP A 292 22.42 -19.18 6.70
CA ASP A 292 22.94 -20.50 6.30
C ASP A 292 24.22 -20.39 5.45
N ALA A 293 24.32 -19.35 4.62
CA ALA A 293 25.48 -19.13 3.76
C ALA A 293 26.67 -18.53 4.52
N LEU A 294 26.41 -17.74 5.57
CA LEU A 294 27.42 -16.94 6.26
C LEU A 294 28.59 -17.74 6.85
N PRO A 295 28.42 -18.93 7.46
CA PRO A 295 29.53 -19.73 7.99
C PRO A 295 30.54 -20.19 6.94
N GLN A 296 30.12 -20.28 5.67
CA GLN A 296 30.96 -20.72 4.54
C GLN A 296 31.43 -19.54 3.67
N ALA A 297 31.08 -18.31 4.07
CA ALA A 297 31.45 -17.12 3.34
C ALA A 297 32.89 -16.68 3.65
N SER A 298 33.41 -15.73 2.88
CA SER A 298 34.74 -15.16 3.09
C SER A 298 34.81 -14.46 4.46
N PRO A 299 35.97 -14.40 5.12
CA PRO A 299 36.10 -13.79 6.45
C PRO A 299 35.63 -12.33 6.56
N GLU A 300 35.64 -11.60 5.45
CA GLU A 300 35.21 -10.21 5.32
C GLU A 300 33.70 -10.06 5.13
N SER A 301 33.00 -11.19 4.96
CA SER A 301 31.56 -11.21 4.78
C SER A 301 30.83 -10.79 6.05
N TRP A 302 29.68 -10.14 5.90
CA TRP A 302 28.88 -9.70 7.02
C TRP A 302 27.41 -9.57 6.67
N LEU A 303 26.57 -9.72 7.69
CA LEU A 303 25.14 -9.52 7.63
C LEU A 303 24.73 -8.64 8.81
N GLU A 304 24.00 -7.58 8.53
CA GLU A 304 23.40 -6.74 9.57
C GLU A 304 21.88 -6.75 9.45
N VAL A 305 21.26 -6.96 10.60
CA VAL A 305 19.83 -7.04 10.79
C VAL A 305 19.42 -5.87 11.67
N ARG A 306 18.38 -5.14 11.27
CA ARG A 306 17.84 -4.02 12.03
C ARG A 306 16.47 -4.39 12.62
N SER A 307 16.31 -4.24 13.94
CA SER A 307 15.03 -4.44 14.62
C SER A 307 14.04 -3.31 14.32
N PHE A 308 12.76 -3.51 14.63
CA PHE A 308 11.73 -2.47 14.45
C PHE A 308 11.97 -1.25 15.35
N ARG A 309 12.71 -1.41 16.45
CA ARG A 309 13.17 -0.32 17.32
C ARG A 309 14.39 0.44 16.75
N GLY A 310 14.98 -0.06 15.66
CA GLY A 310 16.13 0.54 15.00
C GLY A 310 17.49 0.08 15.52
N GLU A 311 17.52 -0.89 16.44
CA GLU A 311 18.76 -1.51 16.90
C GLU A 311 19.36 -2.37 15.78
N ILE A 312 20.69 -2.48 15.74
CA ILE A 312 21.39 -3.22 14.69
C ILE A 312 22.18 -4.35 15.33
N MET A 313 21.93 -5.56 14.84
CA MET A 313 22.65 -6.77 15.14
C MET A 313 23.53 -7.14 13.94
N ARG A 314 24.80 -7.45 14.19
CA ARG A 314 25.76 -7.86 13.16
C ARG A 314 26.14 -9.33 13.35
N CYS A 315 26.08 -10.09 12.26
CA CYS A 315 26.55 -11.46 12.17
C CYS A 315 27.76 -11.52 11.21
N GLU A 316 28.77 -12.29 11.59
CA GLU A 316 29.97 -12.54 10.79
C GLU A 316 30.20 -14.07 10.71
N PRO A 317 31.01 -14.57 9.75
CA PRO A 317 31.20 -16.01 9.55
C PRO A 317 31.59 -16.79 10.81
N ALA A 318 32.38 -16.16 11.71
CA ALA A 318 32.83 -16.78 12.95
C ALA A 318 31.82 -16.68 14.11
N SER A 319 30.75 -15.89 13.95
CA SER A 319 29.82 -15.50 15.02
C SER A 319 28.37 -15.49 14.51
N VAL A 320 27.98 -16.54 13.79
CA VAL A 320 26.62 -16.66 13.27
C VAL A 320 25.67 -17.08 14.39
N MET A 321 24.63 -16.27 14.61
CA MET A 321 23.55 -16.62 15.54
C MET A 321 22.51 -17.53 14.87
N PRO A 322 21.89 -18.44 15.63
CA PRO A 322 20.73 -19.21 15.17
C PRO A 322 19.59 -18.28 14.73
N LEU A 323 18.82 -18.70 13.70
CA LEU A 323 17.68 -17.91 13.22
C LEU A 323 16.72 -17.54 14.35
N ALA A 324 16.46 -18.45 15.30
CA ALA A 324 15.56 -18.19 16.42
C ALA A 324 16.00 -17.01 17.28
N GLU A 325 17.30 -16.84 17.51
CA GLU A 325 17.85 -15.71 18.27
C GLU A 325 17.75 -14.41 17.49
N VAL A 326 18.03 -14.45 16.17
CA VAL A 326 17.86 -13.29 15.29
C VAL A 326 16.39 -12.87 15.20
N LEU A 327 15.45 -13.82 15.10
CA LEU A 327 14.02 -13.53 15.10
C LEU A 327 13.53 -12.98 16.45
N ALA A 328 14.08 -13.47 17.57
CA ALA A 328 13.79 -12.92 18.88
C ALA A 328 14.25 -11.46 18.99
N PHE A 329 15.46 -11.15 18.51
CA PHE A 329 15.97 -9.78 18.42
C PHE A 329 15.10 -8.87 17.55
N LEU A 330 14.57 -9.39 16.44
CA LEU A 330 13.68 -8.63 15.57
C LEU A 330 12.32 -8.33 16.22
N GLY A 331 11.92 -9.13 17.22
CA GLY A 331 10.67 -8.98 17.96
C GLY A 331 10.78 -8.25 19.30
N SER A 332 12.00 -8.02 19.81
CA SER A 332 12.27 -7.37 21.11
C SER A 332 12.18 -5.84 21.07
#